data_AF-A0A9D3VV58-F1
#
_entry.id   AF-A0A9D3VV58-F1
#
_cell.length_a   1.000
_cell.length_b   1.000
_cell.length_c   1.000
_cell.angle_alpha   90.00
_cell.angle_beta   90.00
_cell.angle_gamma   90.00
#
_symmetry.space_group_name_H-M   'P 1'
#
loop_
_entity.id
_entity.type
_entity.pdbx_description
1 polymer ?
#
loop_
_entity_poly.entity_id
_entity_poly.type
_entity_poly.pdbx_seq_one_letter_code
_entity_poly.pdbx_strand_id
1 'polypeptide(L)'
;DTDVPQVQHYQLFLKKHVVFKEAIPIKNLLALSKIHQTYRVGYLKDVVLARVLDEATAANPNSIIHSNNATVISILKDDSTSIQKLFARLRSPTTSAE
;
A
#
# COMPACT_ATOMS: atom_id res chain seq x y z
N ASP A 1 11.63 22.13 -20.17
CA ASP A 1 11.96 22.16 -18.74
C ASP A 1 10.72 22.60 -17.97
N THR A 2 9.69 21.74 -17.95
CA THR A 2 8.30 22.12 -17.59
C THR A 2 7.67 21.19 -16.54
N ASP A 3 8.35 20.11 -16.13
CA ASP A 3 7.80 19.09 -15.22
C ASP A 3 8.10 19.33 -13.73
N VAL A 4 9.00 20.25 -13.39
CA VAL A 4 9.46 20.50 -12.01
C VAL A 4 8.31 20.90 -11.04
N PRO A 5 7.32 21.73 -11.42
CA PRO A 5 6.21 22.06 -10.52
C PRO A 5 5.33 20.85 -10.20
N GLN A 6 5.13 19.96 -11.16
CA GLN A 6 4.21 18.82 -11.03
C GLN A 6 4.79 17.75 -10.11
N VAL A 7 6.09 17.50 -10.19
CA VAL A 7 6.81 16.57 -9.29
C VAL A 7 6.73 17.03 -7.83
N GLN A 8 6.87 18.32 -7.56
CA GLN A 8 6.76 18.86 -6.20
C GLN A 8 5.34 18.67 -5.63
N HIS A 9 4.30 18.86 -6.45
CA HIS A 9 2.92 18.63 -6.04
C HIS A 9 2.65 17.17 -5.65
N TYR A 10 3.16 16.20 -6.43
CA TYR A 10 3.01 14.77 -6.11
C TYR A 10 3.69 14.40 -4.79
N GLN A 11 4.90 14.89 -4.55
CA GLN A 11 5.61 14.65 -3.29
C GLN A 11 4.91 15.29 -2.09
N LEU A 12 4.40 16.52 -2.25
CA LEU A 12 3.65 17.21 -1.21
C LEU A 12 2.35 16.47 -0.88
N PHE A 13 1.66 15.92 -1.88
CA PHE A 13 0.46 15.12 -1.67
C PHE A 13 0.74 13.91 -0.79
N LEU A 14 1.77 13.13 -1.14
CA LEU A 14 2.18 11.96 -0.36
C LEU A 14 2.56 12.33 1.08
N LYS A 15 3.20 13.48 1.29
CA LYS A 15 3.61 13.93 2.63
C LYS A 15 2.45 14.49 3.47
N LYS A 16 1.49 15.19 2.85
CA LYS A 16 0.44 15.94 3.58
C LYS A 16 -0.87 15.18 3.73
N HIS A 17 -1.21 14.31 2.78
CA HIS A 17 -2.56 13.74 2.69
C HIS A 17 -2.59 12.21 2.86
N VAL A 18 -1.45 11.54 2.76
CA VAL A 18 -1.40 10.08 2.90
C VAL A 18 -1.05 9.70 4.32
N VAL A 19 -2.01 9.06 4.99
CA VAL A 19 -1.84 8.52 6.34
C VAL A 19 -1.93 7.01 6.28
N PHE A 20 -0.92 6.32 6.80
CA PHE A 20 -0.98 4.88 6.97
C PHE A 20 -1.87 4.56 8.17
N LYS A 21 -2.95 3.81 7.92
CA LYS A 21 -3.90 3.38 8.94
C LYS A 21 -3.79 1.88 9.12
N GLU A 22 -3.65 1.45 10.36
CA GLU A 22 -3.54 0.05 10.73
C GLU A 22 -4.82 -0.41 11.43
N ALA A 23 -5.51 -1.40 10.87
CA ALA A 23 -6.62 -2.05 11.57
C ALA A 23 -6.10 -2.83 12.79
N ILE A 24 -4.87 -3.35 12.70
CA ILE A 24 -4.12 -4.03 13.77
C ILE A 24 -2.65 -3.67 13.60
N PRO A 25 -1.91 -3.48 14.72
CA PRO A 25 -0.47 -3.22 14.63
C PRO A 25 0.28 -4.31 13.86
N ILE A 26 0.95 -3.93 12.78
CA ILE A 26 1.82 -4.80 11.99
C ILE A 26 3.24 -4.63 12.52
N LYS A 27 3.73 -5.60 13.29
CA LYS A 27 5.05 -5.51 13.96
C LYS A 27 6.23 -5.75 13.02
N ASN A 28 6.02 -6.50 11.94
CA ASN A 28 7.10 -6.88 11.04
C ASN A 28 7.48 -5.72 10.11
N LEU A 29 8.70 -5.21 10.25
CA LEU A 29 9.21 -4.07 9.47
C LEU A 29 9.30 -4.36 7.97
N LEU A 30 9.53 -5.62 7.56
CA LEU A 30 9.53 -6.01 6.16
C LEU A 30 8.11 -5.94 5.58
N ALA A 31 7.10 -6.41 6.31
CA ALA A 31 5.70 -6.27 5.89
C ALA A 31 5.31 -4.78 5.78
N LEU A 32 5.65 -3.96 6.77
CA LEU A 32 5.40 -2.50 6.71
C LEU A 32 6.07 -1.86 5.49
N SER A 33 7.34 -2.15 5.26
CA SER A 33 8.08 -1.65 4.10
C SER A 33 7.41 -2.04 2.78
N LYS A 34 6.95 -3.29 2.66
CA LYS A 34 6.28 -3.81 1.47
C LYS A 34 4.90 -3.17 1.26
N ILE A 35 4.13 -2.92 2.32
CA ILE A 35 2.85 -2.20 2.24
C ILE A 35 3.05 -0.78 1.71
N HIS A 36 4.02 -0.04 2.25
CA HIS A 36 4.34 1.30 1.76
C HIS A 36 4.85 1.28 0.31
N GLN A 37 5.67 0.30 -0.04
CA GLN A 37 6.17 0.14 -1.41
C GLN A 37 5.02 -0.13 -2.38
N THR A 38 4.07 -1.01 -2.04
CA THR A 38 2.86 -1.25 -2.83
C THR A 38 2.10 0.05 -3.11
N TYR A 39 1.84 0.85 -2.07
CA TYR A 39 1.14 2.13 -2.25
C TYR A 39 1.92 3.10 -3.15
N ARG A 40 3.23 3.24 -2.94
CA ARG A 40 4.07 4.17 -3.72
C ARG A 40 4.17 3.76 -5.19
N VAL A 41 4.33 2.48 -5.48
CA VAL A 41 4.39 1.96 -6.86
C VAL A 41 3.04 2.13 -7.55
N GLY A 42 1.93 1.83 -6.85
CA GLY A 42 0.59 2.07 -7.35
C GLY A 42 0.34 3.56 -7.65
N TYR A 43 0.71 4.45 -6.73
CA TYR A 43 0.58 5.90 -6.94
C TYR A 43 1.41 6.40 -8.13
N LEU A 44 2.65 5.91 -8.26
CA LEU A 44 3.49 6.24 -9.41
C LEU A 44 2.83 5.80 -10.72
N LYS A 45 2.28 4.58 -10.77
CA LYS A 45 1.59 4.03 -11.94
C LYS A 45 0.31 4.80 -12.28
N ASP A 46 -0.58 4.91 -11.30
CA ASP A 46 -2.00 5.30 -11.50
C ASP A 46 -2.26 6.79 -11.37
N VAL A 47 -1.30 7.57 -10.83
CA VAL A 47 -1.46 9.02 -10.66
C VAL A 47 -0.37 9.80 -11.39
N VAL A 48 0.89 9.41 -11.21
CA VAL A 48 2.02 10.18 -11.78
C VAL A 48 2.20 9.85 -13.27
N LEU A 49 2.19 8.56 -13.62
CA LEU A 49 2.50 8.07 -14.98
C LEU A 49 1.26 7.69 -15.80
N ALA A 50 0.05 7.83 -15.25
CA ALA A 50 -1.18 7.31 -15.83
C ALA A 50 -1.47 7.76 -17.28
N ARG A 51 -0.91 8.91 -17.71
CA ARG A 51 -1.10 9.45 -19.06
C ARG A 51 -0.02 9.05 -20.06
N VAL A 52 1.10 8.52 -19.58
CA VAL A 52 2.30 8.25 -20.40
C VAL A 52 2.69 6.78 -20.42
N LEU A 53 2.12 5.98 -19.51
CA LEU A 53 2.42 4.56 -19.39
C LEU A 53 1.48 3.72 -20.26
N ASP A 54 2.03 2.97 -21.21
CA ASP A 54 1.28 1.95 -21.93
C ASP A 54 1.05 0.69 -21.08
N GLU A 55 0.13 -0.16 -21.52
CA GLU A 55 -0.26 -1.38 -20.80
C GLU A 55 0.88 -2.39 -20.65
N ALA A 56 1.74 -2.53 -21.67
CA ALA A 56 2.86 -3.46 -21.63
C ALA A 56 3.90 -3.02 -20.59
N THR A 57 4.16 -1.73 -20.48
CA THR A 57 5.07 -1.15 -19.50
C THR A 57 4.45 -1.15 -18.10
N ALA A 58 3.11 -1.00 -17.99
CA ALA A 58 2.37 -1.10 -16.74
C ALA A 58 2.37 -2.52 -16.12
N ALA A 59 2.69 -3.57 -16.90
CA ALA A 59 2.85 -4.92 -16.38
C ALA A 59 3.96 -5.03 -15.32
N ASN A 60 5.03 -4.25 -15.45
CA ASN A 60 6.15 -4.24 -14.51
C ASN A 60 5.76 -3.75 -13.09
N PRO A 61 5.19 -2.53 -12.92
CA PRO A 61 4.72 -2.09 -11.60
C PRO A 61 3.62 -2.99 -11.04
N ASN A 62 2.75 -3.57 -11.88
CA ASN A 62 1.77 -4.57 -11.43
C ASN A 62 2.44 -5.81 -10.83
N SER A 63 3.47 -6.35 -11.49
CA SER A 63 4.26 -7.48 -10.98
C SER A 63 4.90 -7.16 -9.61
N ILE A 64 5.45 -5.94 -9.45
CA ILE A 64 6.00 -5.48 -8.17
C ILE A 64 4.92 -5.44 -7.09
N ILE A 65 3.76 -4.87 -7.39
CA ILE A 65 2.61 -4.81 -6.46
C ILE A 65 2.18 -6.23 -6.05
N HIS A 66 2.04 -7.14 -7.00
CA HIS A 66 1.64 -8.52 -6.72
C HIS A 66 2.68 -9.25 -5.88
N SER A 67 3.97 -9.11 -6.19
CA SER A 67 5.07 -9.71 -5.42
C SER A 67 5.12 -9.18 -3.98
N ASN A 68 4.93 -7.87 -3.80
CA ASN A 68 4.87 -7.26 -2.47
C ASN A 68 3.66 -7.76 -1.68
N ASN A 69 2.48 -7.84 -2.30
CA ASN A 69 1.28 -8.37 -1.66
C ASN A 69 1.45 -9.83 -1.25
N ALA A 70 2.03 -10.67 -2.11
CA ALA A 70 2.35 -12.06 -1.77
C ALA A 70 3.30 -12.15 -0.56
N THR A 71 4.33 -11.29 -0.51
CA THR A 71 5.26 -11.20 0.62
C THR A 71 4.54 -10.81 1.91
N VAL A 72 3.70 -9.78 1.87
CA VAL A 72 2.92 -9.32 3.04
C VAL A 72 2.00 -10.42 3.54
N ILE A 73 1.26 -11.09 2.64
CA ILE A 73 0.37 -12.19 2.99
C ILE A 73 1.16 -13.34 3.63
N SER A 74 2.33 -13.70 3.09
CA SER A 74 3.18 -14.74 3.67
C SER A 74 3.56 -14.41 5.10
N ILE A 75 4.11 -13.21 5.33
CA ILE A 75 4.54 -12.76 6.67
C ILE A 75 3.37 -12.73 7.66
N LEU A 76 2.20 -12.25 7.24
CA LEU A 76 1.03 -12.15 8.12
C LEU A 76 0.41 -13.51 8.42
N LYS A 77 0.49 -14.47 7.49
CA LYS A 77 0.01 -15.84 7.72
C LYS A 77 0.89 -16.59 8.71
N ASP A 78 2.21 -16.37 8.66
CA ASP A 78 3.16 -17.01 9.57
C ASP A 78 2.99 -16.49 11.02
N ASP A 79 2.51 -15.25 11.20
CA ASP A 79 2.05 -14.71 12.49
C ASP A 79 0.55 -15.01 12.73
N SER A 80 0.27 -16.26 13.12
CA SER A 80 -1.09 -16.74 13.40
C SER A 80 -1.87 -15.89 14.42
N THR A 81 -1.18 -15.14 15.29
CA THR A 81 -1.83 -14.30 16.32
C THR A 81 -2.44 -13.02 15.75
N SER A 82 -1.86 -12.49 14.68
CA SER A 82 -2.31 -11.23 14.06
C SER A 82 -3.65 -11.42 13.34
N ILE A 83 -3.81 -12.50 12.58
CA ILE A 83 -5.07 -12.81 11.88
C ILE A 83 -6.19 -13.16 12.87
N GLN A 84 -5.88 -13.87 13.97
CA GLN A 84 -6.88 -14.15 15.00
C GLN A 84 -7.39 -12.88 15.68
N LYS A 85 -6.47 -11.94 16.01
CA LYS A 85 -6.85 -10.62 16.54
C LYS A 85 -7.72 -9.83 15.56
N LEU A 86 -7.50 -9.99 14.25
CA LEU A 86 -8.30 -9.33 13.21
C LEU A 86 -9.72 -9.82 13.24
N PHE A 87 -9.91 -11.14 13.16
CA PHE A 87 -11.24 -11.70 13.19
C PHE A 87 -11.94 -11.47 14.54
N ALA A 88 -11.19 -11.44 15.65
CA ALA A 88 -11.75 -11.07 16.95
C ALA A 88 -12.25 -9.62 16.97
N ARG A 89 -11.46 -8.67 16.44
CA ARG A 89 -11.88 -7.26 16.28
C ARG A 89 -13.09 -7.13 15.37
N LEU A 90 -13.10 -7.78 14.21
CA LEU A 90 -14.22 -7.73 13.26
C LEU A 90 -15.52 -8.30 13.83
N ARG A 91 -15.44 -9.29 14.71
CA ARG A 91 -16.61 -9.89 15.39
C ARG A 91 -17.04 -9.13 16.65
N SER A 92 -16.30 -8.09 17.06
CA SER A 92 -16.63 -7.31 18.24
C SER A 92 -17.93 -6.52 17.98
N PRO A 93 -18.92 -6.56 18.89
CA PRO A 93 -20.17 -5.81 18.75
C PRO A 93 -19.97 -4.28 18.78
N THR A 94 -18.77 -3.81 19.15
CA THR A 94 -18.37 -2.39 19.11
C THR A 94 -17.78 -1.95 17.78
N THR A 95 -17.52 -2.88 16.85
CA THR A 95 -17.02 -2.54 15.51
C THR A 95 -18.21 -2.07 14.68
N SER A 96 -18.32 -0.76 14.48
CA SER A 96 -19.33 -0.16 13.61
C SER A 96 -19.12 -0.63 12.18
N ALA A 97 -20.18 -1.12 11.54
CA ALA A 97 -20.23 -1.31 10.09
C ALA A 97 -20.42 0.07 9.46
N GLU A 98 -19.32 0.79 9.27
CA GLU A 98 -19.32 2.04 8.52
C GLU A 98 -19.52 1.77 7.02
#